data_AF-A0A933JKQ2-F1
#
_entry.id   AF-A0A933JKQ2-F1
#
_cell.length_a   1.000
_cell.length_b   1.000
_cell.length_c   1.000
_cell.angle_alpha   90.00
_cell.angle_beta   90.00
_cell.angle_gamma   90.00
#
_symmetry.space_group_name_H-M   'P 1'
#
loop_
_entity.id
_entity.type
_entity.pdbx_description
1 polymer ?
#
loop_
_entity_poly.entity_id
_entity_poly.type
_entity_poly.pdbx_seq_one_letter_code
_entity_poly.pdbx_strand_id
1 'polypeptide(L)'
;MTKKRPTAERTQDFADLQRPKAVPLAAPTATSAPLSQQLEELGSLQFTRAEAALIVGLPDLEGDVHTSFLRGQLKAEAEVRRAIFTLAKQGSSPAQKEFLGLVERRRKREDENT
;
A
#
# COMPACT_ATOMS: atom_id res chain seq x y z
N MET A 1 -47.55 -70.88 13.08
CA MET A 1 -46.20 -71.15 13.62
C MET A 1 -45.43 -69.86 13.70
N THR A 2 -44.88 -69.61 14.89
CA THR A 2 -44.04 -68.50 15.33
C THR A 2 -42.80 -68.26 14.46
N LYS A 3 -42.42 -66.99 14.30
CA LYS A 3 -41.13 -66.44 14.82
C LYS A 3 -40.99 -64.95 14.48
N LYS A 4 -41.11 -64.11 15.52
CA LYS A 4 -40.57 -62.74 15.57
C LYS A 4 -39.04 -62.81 15.44
N ARG A 5 -38.44 -61.84 14.73
CA ARG A 5 -36.99 -61.57 14.80
C ARG A 5 -36.72 -60.06 14.86
N PRO A 6 -35.61 -59.65 15.49
CA PRO A 6 -35.58 -58.51 16.39
C PRO A 6 -34.87 -57.28 15.82
N THR A 7 -35.22 -56.14 16.41
CA THR A 7 -34.56 -54.83 16.33
C THR A 7 -33.07 -54.96 16.64
N ALA A 8 -32.22 -54.53 15.72
CA ALA A 8 -30.80 -54.31 15.97
C ALA A 8 -30.57 -52.81 16.14
N GLU A 9 -30.40 -52.38 17.38
CA GLU A 9 -29.85 -51.08 17.74
C GLU A 9 -28.41 -51.02 17.24
N ARG A 10 -28.14 -50.11 16.30
CA ARG A 10 -26.79 -49.80 15.84
C ARG A 10 -26.32 -48.55 16.55
N THR A 11 -25.88 -48.71 17.79
CA THR A 11 -25.06 -47.71 18.49
C THR A 11 -23.73 -47.65 17.76
N GLN A 12 -23.50 -46.60 16.96
CA GLN A 12 -22.17 -46.32 16.43
C GLN A 12 -21.43 -45.48 17.46
N ASP A 13 -20.40 -46.10 18.04
CA ASP A 13 -19.40 -45.48 18.89
C ASP A 13 -18.74 -44.29 18.16
N PHE A 14 -19.01 -43.07 18.63
CA PHE A 14 -18.34 -41.84 18.19
C PHE A 14 -16.98 -41.64 18.87
N ALA A 15 -16.28 -42.73 19.18
CA ALA A 15 -14.98 -42.72 19.82
C ALA A 15 -13.89 -42.92 18.76
N ASP A 16 -13.67 -41.91 17.89
CA ASP A 16 -12.40 -41.71 17.15
C ASP A 16 -12.40 -40.41 16.30
N LEU A 17 -12.95 -39.32 16.86
CA LEU A 17 -12.65 -37.99 16.34
C LEU A 17 -11.24 -37.60 16.77
N GLN A 18 -10.26 -37.97 15.93
CA GLN A 18 -8.89 -37.46 16.01
C GLN A 18 -8.94 -35.94 16.15
N ARG A 19 -8.59 -35.43 17.33
CA ARG A 19 -8.39 -33.99 17.53
C ARG A 19 -7.34 -33.53 16.52
N PRO A 20 -7.62 -32.55 15.66
CA PRO A 20 -6.59 -32.03 14.77
C PRO A 20 -5.45 -31.51 15.66
N LYS A 21 -4.23 -31.99 15.39
CA LYS A 21 -3.01 -31.47 16.01
C LYS A 21 -3.04 -29.95 15.85
N ALA A 22 -2.92 -29.21 16.95
CA ALA A 22 -2.83 -27.76 16.92
C ALA A 22 -1.70 -27.36 15.97
N VAL A 23 -2.05 -26.80 14.83
CA VAL A 23 -1.08 -26.16 13.94
C VAL A 23 -0.56 -24.97 14.74
N PRO A 24 0.75 -24.90 15.06
CA PRO A 24 1.28 -23.73 15.72
C PRO A 24 1.04 -22.54 14.79
N LEU A 25 0.25 -21.58 15.26
CA LEU A 25 0.03 -20.31 14.59
C LEU A 25 1.40 -19.65 14.46
N ALA A 26 2.01 -19.70 13.27
CA ALA A 26 3.28 -19.05 13.03
C ALA A 26 3.09 -17.56 13.35
N ALA A 27 3.81 -17.07 14.35
CA ALA A 27 3.83 -15.65 14.67
C ALA A 27 4.22 -14.89 13.39
N PRO A 28 3.50 -13.81 13.02
CA PRO A 28 3.93 -12.98 11.90
C PRO A 28 5.29 -12.39 12.27
N THR A 29 6.35 -12.91 11.66
CA THR A 29 7.68 -12.30 11.70
C THR A 29 7.60 -10.99 10.93
N ALA A 30 7.15 -9.94 11.62
CA ALA A 30 7.14 -8.58 11.13
C ALA A 30 8.59 -8.12 10.95
N THR A 31 9.16 -8.41 9.79
CA THR A 31 10.27 -7.62 9.28
C THR A 31 9.63 -6.35 8.74
N SER A 32 9.23 -5.43 9.63
CA SER A 32 8.69 -4.14 9.23
C SER A 32 9.76 -3.42 8.40
N ALA A 33 9.40 -2.94 7.21
CA ALA A 33 10.31 -2.16 6.37
C ALA A 33 10.95 -1.03 7.20
N PRO A 34 12.18 -0.60 6.91
CA PRO A 34 12.77 0.54 7.61
C PRO A 34 11.88 1.78 7.48
N LEU A 35 11.81 2.59 8.53
CA LEU A 35 10.94 3.77 8.61
C LEU A 35 11.09 4.72 7.42
N SER A 36 12.33 4.88 6.91
CA SER A 36 12.60 5.69 5.72
C SER A 36 11.91 5.16 4.47
N GLN A 37 11.84 3.85 4.27
CA GLN A 37 11.12 3.23 3.14
C GLN A 37 9.61 3.39 3.29
N GLN A 38 9.08 3.20 4.51
CA GLN A 38 7.65 3.43 4.76
C GLN A 38 7.25 4.87 4.43
N LEU A 39 8.06 5.85 4.86
CA LEU A 39 7.80 7.26 4.59
C LEU A 39 7.95 7.61 3.11
N GLU A 40 8.92 7.01 2.43
CA GLU A 40 9.07 7.19 0.99
C GLU A 40 7.85 6.63 0.22
N GLU A 41 7.34 5.47 0.62
CA GLU A 41 6.11 4.88 0.06
C GLU A 41 4.89 5.79 0.30
N LEU A 42 4.70 6.27 1.54
CA LEU A 42 3.62 7.20 1.87
C LEU A 42 3.73 8.51 1.09
N GLY A 43 4.96 9.02 0.91
CA GLY A 43 5.21 10.20 0.08
C GLY A 43 4.83 9.95 -1.37
N SER A 44 5.18 8.79 -1.93
CA SER A 44 4.80 8.43 -3.31
C SER A 44 3.28 8.32 -3.51
N LEU A 45 2.55 7.93 -2.46
CA LEU A 45 1.09 7.91 -2.45
C LEU A 45 0.42 9.29 -2.28
N GLN A 46 1.21 10.37 -2.24
CA GLN A 46 0.71 11.76 -2.14
C GLN A 46 -0.07 12.06 -0.85
N PHE A 47 0.21 11.34 0.24
CA PHE A 47 -0.23 11.78 1.56
C PHE A 47 0.36 13.14 1.90
N THR A 48 -0.30 13.88 2.78
CA THR A 48 0.26 15.06 3.41
C THR A 48 1.23 14.67 4.52
N ARG A 49 2.09 15.61 4.92
CA ARG A 49 3.04 15.41 6.03
C ARG A 49 2.34 15.01 7.33
N ALA A 50 1.21 15.63 7.65
CA ALA A 50 0.43 15.35 8.86
C ALA A 50 -0.19 13.95 8.82
N GLU A 51 -0.78 13.54 7.69
CA GLU A 51 -1.33 12.18 7.53
C GLU A 51 -0.24 11.13 7.63
N ALA A 52 0.90 11.35 6.97
CA ALA A 52 2.03 10.43 7.04
C ALA A 52 2.55 10.30 8.48
N ALA A 53 2.70 11.40 9.21
CA ALA A 53 3.08 11.39 10.63
C ALA A 53 2.10 10.58 11.49
N LEU A 54 0.78 10.77 11.29
CA LEU A 54 -0.26 10.00 11.97
C LEU A 54 -0.18 8.50 11.66
N ILE A 55 0.07 8.13 10.39
CA ILE A 55 0.18 6.73 9.96
C ILE A 55 1.38 6.04 10.60
N VAL A 56 2.53 6.71 10.67
CA VAL A 56 3.75 6.13 11.27
C VAL A 56 3.82 6.30 12.80
N GLY A 57 2.87 7.01 13.40
CA GLY A 57 2.82 7.26 14.85
C GLY A 57 3.85 8.27 15.35
N LEU A 58 4.25 9.22 14.50
CA LEU A 58 5.13 10.34 14.87
C LEU A 58 4.32 11.62 15.13
N PRO A 59 4.77 12.49 16.05
CA PRO A 59 4.12 13.79 16.24
C PRO A 59 4.27 14.70 15.02
N ASP A 60 5.40 14.59 14.32
CA ASP A 60 5.69 15.32 13.09
C ASP A 60 6.86 14.67 12.30
N LEU A 61 7.03 15.04 11.03
CA LEU A 61 8.13 14.60 10.17
C LEU A 61 9.20 15.70 10.05
N GLU A 62 10.32 15.56 10.75
CA GLU A 62 11.43 16.51 10.71
C GLU A 62 12.75 15.85 10.28
N GLY A 63 13.68 16.62 9.72
CA GLY A 63 15.02 16.13 9.35
C GLY A 63 15.03 14.99 8.31
N ASP A 64 15.68 13.87 8.64
CA ASP A 64 15.93 12.77 7.70
C ASP A 64 14.64 12.01 7.30
N VAL A 65 13.68 11.92 8.22
CA VAL A 65 12.37 11.31 7.93
C VAL A 65 11.56 12.19 6.98
N HIS A 66 11.63 13.51 7.14
CA HIS A 66 11.03 14.46 6.20
C HIS A 66 11.63 14.32 4.80
N THR A 67 12.96 14.21 4.72
CA THR A 67 13.68 14.03 3.44
C THR A 67 13.26 12.76 2.72
N SER A 68 13.06 11.66 3.45
CA SER A 68 12.60 10.38 2.88
C SER A 68 11.18 10.49 2.33
N PHE A 69 10.29 11.15 3.07
CA PHE A 69 8.93 11.45 2.63
C PHE A 69 8.90 12.34 1.39
N LEU A 70 9.64 13.45 1.38
CA LEU A 70 9.75 14.35 0.23
C LEU A 70 10.31 13.62 -1.00
N ARG A 71 11.30 12.74 -0.82
CA ARG A 71 11.83 11.93 -1.90
C ARG A 71 10.73 11.09 -2.55
N GLY A 72 9.85 10.49 -1.75
CA GLY A 72 8.71 9.74 -2.23
C GLY A 72 7.77 10.58 -3.10
N GLN A 73 7.40 11.77 -2.62
CA GLN A 73 6.54 12.71 -3.36
C GLN A 73 7.17 13.12 -4.68
N LEU A 74 8.44 13.52 -4.67
CA LEU A 74 9.16 13.97 -5.85
C LEU A 74 9.32 12.86 -6.89
N LYS A 75 9.53 11.61 -6.47
CA LYS A 75 9.60 10.45 -7.37
C LYS A 75 8.27 10.22 -8.09
N ALA A 76 7.16 10.23 -7.34
CA ALA A 76 5.83 10.08 -7.91
C ALA A 76 5.46 11.24 -8.85
N GLU A 77 5.79 12.48 -8.47
CA GLU A 77 5.61 13.64 -9.35
C GLU A 77 6.43 13.52 -10.65
N ALA A 78 7.68 13.08 -10.56
CA ALA A 78 8.54 12.89 -11.72
C ALA A 78 7.95 11.84 -12.68
N GLU A 79 7.39 10.75 -12.12
CA GLU A 79 6.71 9.72 -12.91
C GLU A 79 5.46 10.26 -13.63
N VAL A 80 4.60 11.02 -12.93
CA VAL A 80 3.43 11.65 -13.55
C VAL A 80 3.85 12.63 -14.65
N ARG A 81 4.86 13.46 -14.42
CA ARG A 81 5.38 14.39 -15.43
C ARG A 81 5.93 13.66 -16.65
N ARG A 82 6.62 12.52 -16.45
CA ARG A 82 7.11 11.66 -17.53
C ARG A 82 5.94 11.08 -18.34
N ALA A 83 4.87 10.63 -17.67
CA ALA A 83 3.69 10.11 -18.34
C ALA A 83 3.00 11.18 -19.19
N ILE A 84 2.79 12.38 -18.63
CA ILE A 84 2.23 13.54 -19.34
C ILE A 84 3.07 13.87 -20.58
N PHE A 85 4.39 13.98 -20.41
CA PHE A 85 5.31 14.23 -21.51
C PHE A 85 5.21 13.18 -22.62
N THR A 86 5.16 11.90 -22.24
CA THR A 86 5.06 10.78 -23.19
C THR A 86 3.77 10.86 -23.99
N LEU A 87 2.63 11.07 -23.33
CA LEU A 87 1.33 11.23 -23.99
C LEU A 87 1.29 12.50 -24.87
N ALA A 88 1.89 13.59 -24.42
CA ALA A 88 1.98 14.83 -25.20
C ALA A 88 2.76 14.62 -26.50
N LYS A 89 3.88 13.88 -26.45
CA LYS A 89 4.67 13.49 -27.63
C LYS A 89 3.92 12.58 -28.58
N GLN A 90 3.00 11.77 -28.07
CA GLN A 90 2.13 10.91 -28.88
C GLN A 90 0.95 11.67 -29.49
N GLY A 91 0.84 12.99 -29.26
CA GLY A 91 -0.19 13.83 -29.88
C GLY A 91 -1.45 14.03 -29.04
N SER A 92 -1.47 13.62 -27.77
CA SER A 92 -2.61 13.87 -26.88
C SER A 92 -2.72 15.36 -26.55
N SER A 93 -3.69 16.06 -27.14
CA SER A 93 -3.92 17.50 -26.91
C SER A 93 -4.13 17.85 -25.44
N PRO A 94 -4.90 17.07 -24.63
CA PRO A 94 -5.00 17.32 -23.20
C PRO A 94 -3.64 17.26 -22.49
N ALA A 95 -2.81 16.26 -22.82
CA ALA A 95 -1.47 16.13 -22.23
C ALA A 95 -0.52 17.24 -22.68
N GLN A 96 -0.61 17.70 -23.94
CA GLN A 96 0.16 18.84 -24.44
C GLN A 96 -0.18 20.13 -23.68
N LYS A 97 -1.47 20.39 -23.42
CA LYS A 97 -1.92 21.52 -22.63
C LYS A 97 -1.36 21.46 -21.20
N GLU A 98 -1.47 20.30 -20.55
CA GLU A 98 -0.91 20.11 -19.21
C GLU A 98 0.62 20.30 -19.18
N PHE A 99 1.32 19.76 -20.18
CA PHE A 99 2.76 19.91 -20.29
C PHE A 99 3.19 21.38 -20.48
N LEU A 100 2.49 22.14 -21.33
CA LEU A 100 2.73 23.58 -21.47
C LEU A 100 2.51 24.32 -20.16
N GLY A 101 1.42 24.00 -19.43
CA GLY A 101 1.16 24.58 -18.11
C GLY A 101 2.27 24.27 -17.10
N LEU A 102 2.88 23.08 -17.14
CA LEU A 102 4.04 22.74 -16.32
C LEU A 102 5.27 23.60 -16.68
N VAL A 103 5.52 23.83 -17.96
CA VAL A 103 6.62 24.69 -18.44
C VAL A 103 6.44 26.13 -17.98
N GLU A 104 5.23 26.68 -18.10
CA GLU A 104 4.90 28.04 -17.67
C GLU A 104 5.07 28.22 -16.15
N ARG A 105 4.53 27.29 -15.35
CA ARG A 105 4.69 27.31 -13.89
C ARG A 105 6.16 27.20 -13.47
N ARG A 106 6.98 26.47 -14.21
CA ARG A 106 8.43 26.40 -13.94
C ARG A 106 9.10 27.74 -14.22
N ARG A 107 8.85 28.35 -15.38
CA ARG A 107 9.43 29.66 -15.75
C ARG A 107 9.08 30.74 -14.73
N LYS A 108 7.81 30.86 -14.35
CA LYS A 108 7.37 31.85 -13.33
C LYS A 108 8.13 31.70 -12.00
N ARG A 109 8.35 30.46 -11.54
CA ARG A 109 9.12 30.20 -10.31
C ARG A 109 10.61 30.49 -10.47
N GLU A 110 11.17 30.32 -11.66
CA GLU A 110 12.56 30.71 -11.94
C GLU A 110 12.68 32.24 -11.89
N ASP A 111 11.75 32.96 -12.51
CA ASP A 111 11.72 34.43 -12.54
C ASP A 111 11.49 35.06 -11.15
N GLU A 112 10.65 34.46 -10.29
CA GLU A 112 10.40 34.92 -8.91
C GLU A 112 11.62 34.76 -7.97
N ASN A 113 12.56 33.87 -8.32
CA ASN A 113 13.73 33.57 -7.50
C ASN A 113 15.03 34.22 -8.01
N THR A 114 14.95 35.06 -9.05
CA THR A 114 16.10 35.76 -9.65
C THR A 114 16.06 37.25 -9.31
#